data_AF-A0AA88B0R4-F1
#
_entry.id   AF-A0AA88B0R4-F1
#
_cell.length_a   1.000
_cell.length_b   1.000
_cell.length_c   1.000
_cell.angle_alpha   90.00
_cell.angle_beta   90.00
_cell.angle_gamma   90.00
#
_symmetry.space_group_name_H-M   'P 1'
#
loop_
_entity.id
_entity.type
_entity.pdbx_description
1 polymer ?
#
loop_
_entity_poly.entity_id
_entity_poly.type
_entity_poly.pdbx_seq_one_letter_code
_entity_poly.pdbx_strand_id
1 'polypeptide(L)'
;MKTKTKIAPKKIHHKLWCIPVYYIGSVVHNSQVKSRSKHQHPDSKIHFHDIPIPSLVCPPLNPNAKTKFLEYLIPSFQANAHLRQPISSLLHLLSSMTRRLVIGLVAYAVQDYRALSNAEAY
;
A
#
# COMPACT_ATOMS: atom_id res chain seq x y z
N MET A 1 -44.96 13.29 -42.30
CA MET A 1 -43.68 13.98 -42.01
C MET A 1 -43.27 13.62 -40.58
N LYS A 2 -42.27 12.74 -40.38
CA LYS A 2 -41.81 12.33 -39.04
C LYS A 2 -40.57 13.15 -38.66
N THR A 3 -40.70 14.02 -37.67
CA THR A 3 -39.61 14.82 -37.10
C THR A 3 -38.67 13.91 -36.31
N LYS A 4 -37.42 13.77 -36.78
CA LYS A 4 -36.35 13.09 -36.04
C LYS A 4 -35.73 14.09 -35.06
N THR A 5 -35.99 13.92 -33.78
CA THR A 5 -35.32 14.66 -32.70
C THR A 5 -33.87 14.16 -32.60
N LYS A 6 -32.90 15.03 -32.95
CA LYS A 6 -31.47 14.79 -32.72
C LYS A 6 -31.19 14.89 -31.22
N ILE A 7 -30.87 13.77 -30.59
CA ILE A 7 -30.37 13.73 -29.21
C ILE A 7 -28.88 14.05 -29.27
N ALA A 8 -28.46 15.18 -28.69
CA ALA A 8 -27.05 15.53 -28.57
C ALA A 8 -26.35 14.61 -27.55
N PRO A 9 -25.09 14.20 -27.80
CA PRO A 9 -24.36 13.34 -26.88
C PRO A 9 -24.06 14.09 -25.57
N LYS A 10 -24.61 13.58 -24.47
CA LYS A 10 -24.36 14.07 -23.11
C LYS A 10 -22.90 13.76 -22.77
N LYS A 11 -22.03 14.77 -22.74
CA LYS A 11 -20.63 14.64 -22.32
C LYS A 11 -20.60 14.22 -20.85
N ILE A 12 -20.28 12.95 -20.61
CA ILE A 12 -20.01 12.44 -19.27
C ILE A 12 -18.58 12.89 -18.93
N HIS A 13 -18.46 13.96 -18.16
CA HIS A 13 -17.19 14.29 -17.53
C HIS A 13 -16.94 13.21 -16.46
N HIS A 14 -16.07 12.26 -16.75
CA HIS A 14 -15.50 11.37 -15.73
C HIS A 14 -14.70 12.25 -14.76
N LYS A 15 -15.38 12.77 -13.74
CA LYS A 15 -14.74 13.48 -12.64
C LYS A 15 -13.94 12.43 -11.88
N LEU A 16 -12.67 12.28 -12.25
CA LEU A 16 -11.73 11.43 -11.53
C LEU A 16 -11.66 11.98 -10.11
N TRP A 17 -12.15 11.21 -9.15
CA TRP A 17 -12.14 11.62 -7.76
C TRP A 17 -10.68 11.72 -7.33
N CYS A 18 -10.22 12.93 -6.95
CA CYS A 18 -8.91 13.16 -6.36
C CYS A 18 -8.88 12.53 -4.95
N ILE A 19 -8.72 11.21 -4.91
CA ILE A 19 -8.51 10.47 -3.66
C ILE A 19 -7.03 10.61 -3.31
N PRO A 20 -6.68 11.18 -2.14
CA PRO A 20 -5.30 11.20 -1.70
C PRO A 20 -4.83 9.76 -1.43
N VAL A 21 -3.74 9.35 -2.08
CA VAL A 21 -3.17 8.00 -1.92
C VAL A 21 -1.90 8.12 -1.09
N TYR A 22 -1.83 7.39 0.01
CA TYR A 22 -0.64 7.33 0.86
C TYR A 22 0.07 5.98 0.66
N TYR A 23 1.32 6.02 0.24
CA TYR A 23 2.16 4.85 0.03
C TYR A 23 3.19 4.76 1.15
N ILE A 24 3.17 3.67 1.90
CA ILE A 24 3.96 3.53 3.13
C ILE A 24 4.83 2.29 2.98
N GLY A 25 6.14 2.44 3.14
CA GLY A 25 7.09 1.37 2.85
C GLY A 25 8.52 1.73 3.27
N SER A 26 9.45 0.80 3.07
CA SER A 26 10.86 1.06 3.38
C SER A 26 11.45 2.12 2.45
N VAL A 27 12.47 2.84 2.93
CA VAL A 27 13.20 3.84 2.11
C VAL A 27 13.64 3.26 0.76
N VAL A 28 14.16 2.02 0.78
CA VAL A 28 14.65 1.33 -0.43
C VAL A 28 13.49 1.00 -1.37
N HIS A 29 12.40 0.45 -0.84
CA HIS A 29 11.24 0.08 -1.65
C HIS A 29 10.56 1.31 -2.25
N ASN A 30 10.33 2.35 -1.44
CA ASN A 30 9.76 3.62 -1.90
C ASN A 30 10.63 4.29 -2.95
N SER A 31 11.96 4.28 -2.80
CA SER A 31 12.89 4.79 -3.81
C SER A 31 12.78 4.02 -5.13
N GLN A 32 12.60 2.70 -5.07
CA GLN A 32 12.40 1.86 -6.24
C GLN A 32 11.03 2.06 -6.92
N VAL A 33 9.99 2.34 -6.14
CA VAL A 33 8.67 2.68 -6.67
C VAL A 33 8.71 4.06 -7.34
N LYS A 34 9.31 5.06 -6.68
CA LYS A 34 9.53 6.41 -7.22
C LYS A 34 10.34 6.39 -8.52
N SER A 35 11.31 5.49 -8.65
CA SER A 35 12.10 5.38 -9.89
C SER A 35 11.31 4.77 -11.05
N ARG A 36 10.36 3.88 -10.77
CA ARG A 36 9.44 3.29 -11.76
C ARG A 36 8.27 4.20 -12.11
N SER A 37 7.88 5.10 -11.20
CA SER A 37 6.77 6.05 -11.38
C SER A 37 7.11 7.25 -12.29
N LYS A 38 8.25 7.24 -13.00
CA LYS A 38 8.60 8.29 -13.96
C LYS A 38 7.58 8.46 -15.10
N HIS A 39 6.69 7.49 -15.30
CA HIS A 39 5.60 7.52 -16.30
C HIS A 39 4.21 7.70 -15.67
N GLN A 40 4.16 8.11 -14.41
CA GLN A 40 2.90 8.23 -13.66
C GLN A 40 2.14 9.49 -14.11
N HIS A 41 0.82 9.36 -14.29
CA HIS A 41 -0.06 10.45 -14.72
C HIS A 41 0.10 11.67 -13.77
N PRO A 42 0.11 12.91 -14.30
CA PRO A 42 0.27 14.12 -13.49
C PRO A 42 -0.79 14.29 -12.38
N ASP A 43 -1.93 13.59 -12.51
CA ASP A 43 -3.05 13.67 -11.56
C ASP A 43 -2.93 12.71 -10.36
N SER A 44 -2.00 11.74 -10.37
CA SER A 44 -1.84 10.84 -9.22
C SER A 44 -0.97 11.46 -8.13
N LYS A 45 -1.62 12.12 -7.17
CA LYS A 45 -1.00 12.59 -5.93
C LYS A 45 -0.78 11.40 -4.97
N ILE A 46 0.33 10.71 -5.14
CA ILE A 46 0.79 9.67 -4.19
C ILE A 46 1.74 10.31 -3.18
N HIS A 47 1.38 10.23 -1.90
CA HIS A 47 2.17 10.69 -0.77
C HIS A 47 2.99 9.53 -0.20
N PHE A 48 4.31 9.58 -0.33
CA PHE A 48 5.20 8.53 0.17
C PHE A 48 5.60 8.78 1.62
N HIS A 49 5.46 7.78 2.48
CA HIS A 49 5.99 7.77 3.84
C HIS A 49 7.03 6.65 3.98
N ASP A 50 8.25 7.05 4.29
CA ASP A 50 9.37 6.13 4.48
C ASP A 50 9.38 5.61 5.92
N ILE A 51 9.42 4.29 6.07
CA ILE A 51 9.63 3.63 7.37
C ILE A 51 11.11 3.21 7.45
N PRO A 52 11.83 3.57 8.53
CA PRO A 52 13.17 3.07 8.77
C PRO A 52 13.10 1.57 9.08
N ILE A 53 13.57 0.76 8.14
CA ILE A 53 13.70 -0.70 8.29
C ILE A 53 15.19 -1.03 8.29
N PRO A 54 15.67 -1.92 9.18
CA PRO A 54 17.05 -2.37 9.17
C PRO A 54 17.46 -2.90 7.79
N SER A 55 18.70 -2.65 7.40
CA SER A 55 19.26 -3.27 6.19
C SER A 55 19.23 -4.78 6.37
N LEU A 56 18.52 -5.46 5.48
CA LEU A 56 18.42 -6.91 5.50
C LEU A 56 19.60 -7.49 4.71
N VAL A 57 20.51 -8.18 5.39
CA VAL A 57 21.56 -8.95 4.73
C VAL A 57 20.94 -10.24 4.23
N CYS A 58 20.92 -10.41 2.91
CA CYS A 58 20.45 -11.64 2.30
C CYS A 58 21.56 -12.70 2.42
N PRO A 59 21.31 -13.87 3.05
CA PRO A 59 22.30 -14.94 3.10
C PRO A 59 22.58 -15.45 1.68
N PRO A 60 23.84 -15.81 1.36
CA PRO A 60 24.18 -16.38 0.06
C PRO A 60 23.44 -17.70 -0.16
N LEU A 61 22.87 -17.88 -1.36
CA LEU A 61 22.17 -19.11 -1.73
C LEU A 61 23.15 -20.29 -1.74
N ASN A 62 22.85 -21.34 -0.98
CA ASN A 62 23.61 -22.59 -1.02
C ASN A 62 23.09 -23.49 -2.17
N PRO A 63 23.83 -23.67 -3.27
CA PRO A 63 23.39 -24.49 -4.41
C PRO A 63 23.27 -25.98 -4.08
N ASN A 64 23.87 -26.45 -2.98
CA ASN A 64 23.87 -27.84 -2.55
C ASN A 64 22.92 -28.10 -1.35
N ALA A 65 22.05 -27.15 -1.02
CA ALA A 65 21.13 -27.30 0.10
C ALA A 65 20.18 -28.50 -0.09
N LYS A 66 20.15 -29.43 0.87
CA LYS A 66 19.26 -30.60 0.87
C LYS A 66 17.77 -30.21 0.90
N THR A 67 17.47 -29.05 1.49
CA THR A 67 16.15 -28.43 1.51
C THR A 67 16.23 -27.09 0.81
N LYS A 68 15.32 -26.85 -0.15
CA LYS A 68 15.12 -25.54 -0.80
C LYS A 68 14.35 -24.59 0.13
N PHE A 69 14.74 -24.54 1.40
CA PHE A 69 14.13 -23.59 2.32
C PHE A 69 14.52 -22.19 1.86
N LEU A 70 13.54 -21.28 1.83
CA LEU A 70 13.73 -19.92 1.36
C LEU A 70 14.42 -19.10 2.46
N GLU A 71 15.67 -19.44 2.80
CA GLU A 71 16.45 -18.79 3.86
C GLU A 71 16.56 -17.27 3.63
N TYR A 72 16.53 -16.85 2.37
CA TYR A 72 16.47 -15.45 1.96
C TYR A 72 15.19 -14.71 2.40
N LEU A 73 14.11 -15.41 2.77
CA LEU A 73 12.88 -14.81 3.29
C LEU A 73 12.93 -14.58 4.80
N ILE A 74 13.80 -15.25 5.56
CA ILE A 74 13.93 -15.05 7.01
C ILE A 74 14.17 -13.56 7.34
N PRO A 75 15.11 -12.86 6.69
CA PRO A 75 15.31 -11.43 6.92
C PRO A 75 14.05 -10.61 6.62
N SER A 76 13.29 -10.96 5.57
CA SER A 76 12.03 -10.27 5.23
C SER A 76 10.95 -10.44 6.31
N PHE A 77 10.83 -11.65 6.88
CA PHE A 77 9.93 -11.89 8.00
C PHE A 77 10.36 -11.11 9.26
N GLN A 78 11.66 -11.05 9.54
CA GLN A 78 12.19 -10.24 10.64
C GLN A 78 11.95 -8.74 10.44
N ALA A 79 12.11 -8.21 9.22
CA ALA A 79 11.75 -6.82 8.92
C ALA A 79 10.26 -6.54 9.14
N ASN A 80 9.37 -7.47 8.77
CA ASN A 80 7.93 -7.30 8.97
C ASN A 80 7.55 -7.15 10.46
N ALA A 81 8.31 -7.74 11.39
CA ALA A 81 8.09 -7.53 12.81
C ALA A 81 8.29 -6.05 13.22
N HIS A 82 9.24 -5.35 12.60
CA HIS A 82 9.51 -3.93 12.86
C HIS A 82 8.42 -3.01 12.29
N LEU A 83 7.59 -3.50 11.37
CA LEU A 83 6.49 -2.74 10.78
C LEU A 83 5.26 -2.66 11.69
N ARG A 84 5.15 -3.51 12.72
CA ARG A 84 3.96 -3.58 13.59
C ARG A 84 3.69 -2.25 14.32
N GLN A 85 4.70 -1.69 14.99
CA GLN A 85 4.58 -0.41 15.70
C GLN A 85 4.22 0.78 14.79
N PRO A 86 4.93 1.02 13.67
CA PRO A 86 4.59 2.14 12.78
C PRO A 86 3.24 1.96 12.09
N ILE A 87 2.85 0.73 11.71
CA ILE A 87 1.52 0.46 11.16
C ILE A 87 0.44 0.68 12.22
N SER A 88 0.63 0.21 13.44
CA SER A 88 -0.32 0.42 14.54
C SER A 88 -0.54 1.91 14.81
N SER A 89 0.54 2.68 14.92
CA SER A 89 0.48 4.15 15.10
C SER A 89 -0.28 4.84 13.96
N LEU A 90 -0.02 4.43 12.72
CA LEU A 90 -0.73 4.94 11.55
C LEU A 90 -2.22 4.59 11.58
N LEU A 91 -2.58 3.35 11.92
CA LEU A 91 -3.97 2.92 11.97
C LEU A 91 -4.75 3.68 13.05
N HIS A 92 -4.14 3.91 14.22
CA HIS A 92 -4.73 4.75 15.27
C HIS A 92 -4.94 6.20 14.80
N LEU A 93 -3.94 6.79 14.13
CA LEU A 93 -4.06 8.13 13.57
C LEU A 93 -5.19 8.20 12.54
N LEU A 94 -5.22 7.28 11.58
CA LEU A 94 -6.25 7.23 10.53
C LEU A 94 -7.64 6.96 11.12
N SER A 95 -7.74 6.07 12.09
CA SER A 95 -8.98 5.79 12.81
C SER A 95 -9.54 7.04 13.49
N SER A 96 -8.68 7.87 14.09
CA SER A 96 -9.11 9.12 14.73
C SER A 96 -9.67 10.16 13.74
N MET A 97 -9.24 10.10 12.47
CA MET A 97 -9.57 11.09 11.44
C MET A 97 -10.66 10.62 10.46
N THR A 98 -11.07 9.35 10.52
CA THR A 98 -11.96 8.76 9.52
C THR A 98 -13.18 8.08 10.15
N ARG A 99 -14.31 8.11 9.45
CA ARG A 99 -15.53 7.42 9.91
C ARG A 99 -15.47 5.90 9.72
N ARG A 100 -14.77 5.45 8.67
CA ARG A 100 -14.59 4.03 8.34
C ARG A 100 -13.20 3.83 7.77
N LEU A 101 -12.50 2.83 8.28
CA LEU A 101 -11.16 2.42 7.86
C LEU A 101 -11.26 0.99 7.29
N VAL A 102 -10.80 0.79 6.05
CA VAL A 102 -10.81 -0.53 5.40
C VAL A 102 -9.38 -0.95 5.10
N ILE A 103 -9.03 -2.18 5.48
CA ILE A 103 -7.67 -2.71 5.38
C ILE A 103 -7.70 -3.99 4.54
N GLY A 104 -7.02 -4.00 3.39
CA GLY A 104 -6.96 -5.17 2.49
C GLY A 104 -5.65 -5.97 2.61
N LEU A 105 -5.02 -5.99 3.78
CA LEU A 105 -3.64 -6.48 3.93
C LEU A 105 -3.61 -7.77 4.77
N VAL A 106 -3.08 -8.85 4.18
CA VAL A 106 -2.81 -10.11 4.88
C VAL A 106 -1.42 -10.04 5.53
N ALA A 107 -1.26 -9.23 6.58
CA ALA A 107 0.04 -9.11 7.25
C ALA A 107 -0.08 -9.18 8.78
N TYR A 108 0.91 -9.82 9.40
CA TYR A 108 1.07 -9.86 10.87
C TYR A 108 1.07 -8.46 11.50
N ALA A 109 1.61 -7.48 10.78
CA ALA A 109 1.76 -6.12 11.28
C ALA A 109 0.43 -5.36 11.48
N VAL A 110 -0.70 -5.89 11.00
CA VAL A 110 -2.00 -5.21 11.09
C VAL A 110 -2.88 -5.74 12.23
N GLN A 111 -2.47 -6.75 12.99
CA GLN A 111 -3.31 -7.37 14.03
C GLN A 111 -3.95 -6.38 15.01
N ASP A 112 -3.30 -5.24 15.25
CA ASP A 112 -3.77 -4.19 16.15
C ASP A 112 -5.03 -3.47 15.64
N TYR A 113 -5.45 -3.65 14.37
CA TYR A 113 -6.69 -3.07 13.85
C TYR A 113 -7.92 -3.51 14.65
N ARG A 114 -7.88 -4.68 15.29
CA ARG A 114 -9.00 -5.23 16.08
C ARG A 114 -9.35 -4.37 17.30
N ALA A 115 -8.43 -3.51 17.74
CA ALA A 115 -8.68 -2.55 18.82
C ALA A 115 -9.42 -1.29 18.32
N LEU A 116 -9.61 -1.11 17.01
CA LEU A 116 -10.23 0.06 16.40
C LEU A 116 -11.69 -0.26 16.06
N SER A 117 -12.63 0.48 16.66
CA SER A 117 -14.07 0.24 16.49
C SER A 117 -14.60 0.59 15.09
N ASN A 118 -13.83 1.34 14.29
CA ASN A 118 -14.20 1.80 12.95
C ASN A 118 -13.36 1.13 11.84
N ALA A 119 -12.63 0.05 12.15
CA ALA A 119 -11.78 -0.65 11.19
C ALA A 119 -12.35 -2.01 10.77
N GLU A 120 -12.29 -2.29 9.46
CA GLU A 120 -12.63 -3.58 8.86
C GLU A 120 -11.43 -4.10 8.06
N ALA A 121 -11.16 -5.40 8.15
CA ALA A 121 -10.12 -6.05 7.37
C ALA A 121 -10.73 -7.15 6.47
N TYR A 122 -10.23 -7.25 5.24
CA TYR A 122 -10.68 -8.21 4.21
C TYR A 122 -9.51 -9.01 3.66
#